data_AF-A0A2D9RNT6-F1
#
_entry.id   AF-A0A2D9RNT6-F1
#
_cell.length_a   1.000
_cell.length_b   1.000
_cell.length_c   1.000
_cell.angle_alpha   90.00
_cell.angle_beta   90.00
_cell.angle_gamma   90.00
#
_symmetry.space_group_name_H-M   'P 1'
#
loop_
_entity.id
_entity.type
_entity.pdbx_description
1 polymer ?
#
loop_
_entity_poly.entity_id
_entity_poly.type
_entity_poly.pdbx_seq_one_letter_code
_entity_poly.pdbx_strand_id
1 'polypeptide(L)'
;MDFEKQIEDLSSVARVRTLNCVNECSHSNVVIVRFDRKRSFWLGEINSDATTLALCGWISAGGVEPPPPVLEGKIFIPGSSV
;
A
#
# COMPACT_ATOMS: atom_id res chain seq x y z
N MET A 1 5.08 -13.70 -0.85
CA MET A 1 3.82 -13.54 -0.10
C MET A 1 2.68 -14.11 -0.92
N ASP A 2 1.74 -14.80 -0.28
CA ASP A 2 0.49 -15.24 -0.91
C ASP A 2 -0.54 -14.09 -1.00
N PHE A 3 -1.26 -13.99 -2.12
CA PHE A 3 -2.19 -12.89 -2.37
C PHE A 3 -3.40 -12.92 -1.43
N GLU A 4 -3.95 -14.10 -1.17
CA GLU A 4 -5.11 -14.25 -0.28
C GLU A 4 -4.72 -13.89 1.15
N LYS A 5 -3.56 -14.36 1.61
CA LYS A 5 -3.00 -13.97 2.91
C LYS A 5 -2.84 -12.45 3.02
N GLN A 6 -2.35 -11.79 1.97
CA GLN A 6 -2.19 -10.33 1.97
C GLN A 6 -3.53 -9.60 2.13
N ILE A 7 -4.57 -10.06 1.43
CA ILE A 7 -5.91 -9.50 1.57
C ILE A 7 -6.44 -9.71 2.98
N GLU A 8 -6.26 -10.90 3.56
CA GLU A 8 -6.68 -11.21 4.93
C GLU A 8 -6.01 -10.27 5.94
N ASP A 9 -4.67 -10.15 5.87
CA ASP A 9 -3.89 -9.29 6.75
C ASP A 9 -4.35 -7.83 6.66
N LEU A 10 -4.51 -7.28 5.44
CA LEU A 10 -4.95 -5.90 5.24
C LEU A 10 -6.42 -5.67 5.65
N SER A 11 -7.27 -6.68 5.47
CA SER A 11 -8.68 -6.61 5.85
C SER A 11 -8.89 -6.53 7.36
N SER A 12 -7.90 -6.94 8.15
CA SER A 12 -7.93 -6.81 9.61
C SER A 12 -7.82 -5.36 10.10
N VAL A 13 -7.25 -4.45 9.29
CA VAL A 13 -6.98 -3.05 9.68
C VAL A 13 -7.72 -2.02 8.82
N ALA A 14 -8.22 -2.41 7.64
CA ALA A 14 -8.91 -1.51 6.73
C ALA A 14 -9.92 -2.24 5.84
N ARG A 15 -10.81 -1.46 5.21
CA ARG A 15 -11.67 -1.98 4.15
C ARG A 15 -10.86 -2.18 2.88
N VAL A 16 -10.66 -3.44 2.48
CA VAL A 16 -9.92 -3.81 1.26
C VAL A 16 -10.86 -4.00 0.08
N ARG A 17 -10.40 -3.63 -1.12
CA ARG A 17 -11.02 -3.95 -2.40
C ARG A 17 -9.92 -4.26 -3.41
N THR A 18 -10.12 -5.29 -4.22
CA THR A 18 -9.21 -5.64 -5.30
C THR A 18 -9.58 -4.89 -6.58
N LEU A 19 -8.56 -4.52 -7.36
CA LEU A 19 -8.68 -3.87 -8.67
C LEU A 19 -7.80 -4.63 -9.65
N ASN A 20 -8.26 -4.78 -10.90
CA ASN A 20 -7.52 -5.56 -11.90
C ASN A 20 -6.31 -4.81 -12.47
N CYS A 21 -6.44 -3.52 -12.77
CA CYS A 21 -5.32 -2.70 -13.26
C CYS A 21 -5.53 -1.24 -12.88
N VAL A 22 -4.43 -0.58 -12.50
CA VAL A 22 -4.38 0.86 -12.19
C VAL A 22 -3.36 1.60 -13.07
N ASN A 23 -2.92 0.97 -14.17
CA ASN A 23 -1.96 1.50 -15.14
C ASN A 23 -0.58 1.87 -14.58
N GLU A 24 -0.15 1.21 -13.50
CA GLU A 24 1.14 1.41 -12.82
C GLU A 24 1.96 0.12 -12.77
N CYS A 25 2.06 -0.58 -13.89
CA CYS A 25 2.69 -1.90 -13.96
C CYS A 25 4.18 -1.89 -13.54
N SER A 26 4.87 -0.76 -13.70
CA SER A 26 6.27 -0.57 -13.30
C SER A 26 6.50 -0.69 -11.79
N HIS A 27 5.46 -0.48 -10.98
CA HIS A 27 5.53 -0.50 -9.52
C HIS A 27 5.16 -1.86 -8.90
N SER A 28 4.98 -2.91 -9.73
CA SER A 28 4.57 -4.25 -9.30
C SER A 28 3.25 -4.24 -8.50
N ASN A 29 3.14 -4.92 -7.36
CA ASN A 29 1.93 -4.95 -6.53
C ASN A 29 1.63 -3.57 -5.95
N VAL A 30 0.63 -2.89 -6.53
CA VAL A 30 0.22 -1.53 -6.14
C VAL A 30 -0.89 -1.57 -5.10
N VAL A 31 -0.65 -0.91 -3.96
CA VAL A 31 -1.66 -0.68 -2.93
C VAL A 31 -1.95 0.81 -2.82
N ILE A 32 -3.24 1.15 -2.88
CA ILE A 32 -3.71 2.53 -2.73
C ILE A 32 -4.39 2.66 -1.37
N VAL A 33 -3.77 3.42 -0.47
CA VAL A 33 -4.33 3.71 0.86
C VAL A 33 -5.06 5.04 0.80
N ARG A 34 -6.32 5.07 1.23
CA ARG A 34 -7.12 6.29 1.34
C ARG A 34 -7.53 6.52 2.79
N PHE A 35 -6.96 7.54 3.43
CA PHE A 35 -7.34 7.92 4.80
C PHE A 35 -8.55 8.85 4.81
N ASP A 36 -8.65 9.74 3.83
CA ASP A 36 -9.81 10.60 3.60
C ASP A 36 -9.94 10.95 2.10
N ARG A 37 -10.87 11.85 1.74
CA ARG A 37 -11.09 12.23 0.33
C ARG A 37 -9.93 13.00 -0.30
N LYS A 38 -9.01 13.54 0.51
CA LYS A 38 -7.90 14.39 0.06
C LYS A 38 -6.54 13.69 0.18
N ARG A 39 -6.40 12.72 1.10
CA ARG A 39 -5.16 12.02 1.37
C ARG A 39 -5.22 10.58 0.88
N SER A 40 -4.52 10.35 -0.23
CA SER A 40 -4.27 9.02 -0.77
C SER A 40 -2.79 8.80 -1.01
N PHE A 41 -2.29 7.63 -0.59
CA PHE A 41 -0.92 7.20 -0.84
C PHE A 41 -0.91 6.03 -1.81
N TRP A 42 0.00 6.09 -2.77
CA TRP A 42 0.23 5.03 -3.74
C TRP A 42 1.53 4.34 -3.36
N LEU A 43 1.45 3.04 -3.08
CA LEU A 43 2.59 2.25 -2.69
C LEU A 43 2.83 1.14 -3.70
N GLY A 44 4.05 1.07 -4.22
CA GLY A 44 4.52 -0.03 -5.07
C GLY A 44 5.23 -1.10 -4.26
N GLU A 45 5.47 -2.24 -4.90
CA GLU A 45 6.31 -3.33 -4.39
C GLU A 45 5.92 -3.84 -2.98
N ILE A 46 4.63 -3.85 -2.65
CA ILE A 46 4.13 -4.45 -1.40
C ILE A 46 4.00 -5.96 -1.60
N ASN A 47 5.13 -6.67 -1.73
CA ASN A 47 5.18 -8.06 -2.18
C ASN A 47 5.77 -9.04 -1.13
N SER A 48 6.07 -8.54 0.07
CA SER A 48 6.66 -9.31 1.17
C SER A 48 5.88 -9.16 2.47
N ASP A 49 5.97 -10.19 3.32
CA ASP A 49 5.39 -10.20 4.67
C ASP A 49 5.83 -8.98 5.50
N ALA A 50 7.10 -8.58 5.37
CA ALA A 50 7.63 -7.38 6.02
C ALA A 50 6.93 -6.09 5.54
N THR A 51 6.77 -5.92 4.23
CA THR A 51 6.09 -4.73 3.67
C THR A 51 4.61 -4.69 4.02
N THR A 52 3.91 -5.83 4.02
CA THR A 52 2.48 -5.89 4.38
C THR A 52 2.27 -5.67 5.87
N LEU A 53 3.08 -6.28 6.74
CA LEU A 53 2.98 -6.08 8.18
C LEU A 53 3.22 -4.61 8.56
N ALA A 54 4.24 -3.99 7.96
CA ALA A 54 4.51 -2.59 8.18
C ALA A 54 3.40 -1.68 7.65
N LEU A 55 2.81 -2.01 6.50
CA LEU A 55 1.66 -1.32 5.96
C LEU A 55 0.46 -1.42 6.90
N CYS A 56 0.17 -2.60 7.45
CA CYS A 56 -0.91 -2.79 8.41
C CYS A 56 -0.70 -1.94 9.68
N GLY A 57 0.52 -1.93 10.22
CA GLY A 57 0.89 -1.10 11.36
C GLY A 57 0.72 0.39 11.07
N TRP A 58 1.18 0.84 9.90
CA TRP A 58 1.09 2.24 9.48
C TRP A 58 -0.35 2.70 9.27
N ILE A 59 -1.20 1.87 8.65
CA ILE A 59 -2.64 2.11 8.49
C ILE A 59 -3.31 2.22 9.85
N SER A 60 -3.01 1.29 10.77
CA SER A 60 -3.58 1.28 12.13
C SER A 60 -3.19 2.52 12.93
N ALA A 61 -1.99 3.07 12.68
CA ALA A 61 -1.54 4.33 13.27
C ALA A 61 -2.15 5.58 12.62
N GLY A 62 -3.02 5.43 11.60
CA GLY A 62 -3.66 6.54 10.91
C GLY A 62 -2.83 7.20 9.82
N GLY A 63 -1.78 6.51 9.31
CA GLY A 63 -0.98 7.02 8.20
C GLY A 63 -0.09 8.19 8.57
N VAL A 64 0.50 8.16 9.77
CA VAL A 64 1.38 9.22 10.27
C VAL A 64 2.60 9.40 9.37
N GLU A 65 2.99 10.66 9.15
CA GLU A 65 4.22 11.00 8.43
C GLU A 65 5.37 11.26 9.41
N PRO A 66 6.61 10.83 9.09
CA PRO A 66 6.98 10.07 7.90
C PRO A 66 6.53 8.59 7.99
N PRO A 67 6.36 7.90 6.84
CA PRO A 67 6.08 6.47 6.84
C PRO A 67 7.25 5.68 7.45
N PRO A 68 7.02 4.45 7.94
CA PRO A 68 8.08 3.56 8.40
C PRO A 68 9.17 3.35 7.34
N PRO A 69 10.46 3.20 7.70
CA PRO A 69 11.56 3.05 6.75
C PRO A 69 11.39 1.92 5.72
N VAL A 70 10.70 0.84 6.08
CA VAL A 70 10.40 -0.28 5.16
C VAL A 70 9.40 0.09 4.06
N LEU A 71 8.61 1.15 4.25
CA LEU A 71 7.73 1.74 3.23
C LEU A 71 8.36 2.95 2.55
N GLU A 72 9.49 3.43 3.06
CA GLU A 72 10.26 4.52 2.46
C GLU A 72 10.79 4.05 1.08
N GLY A 73 10.59 4.88 0.05
CA GLY A 73 10.88 4.51 -1.34
C GLY A 73 9.84 3.61 -2.01
N LYS A 74 8.79 3.16 -1.29
CA LYS A 74 7.64 2.47 -1.88
C LYS A 74 6.53 3.43 -2.26
N ILE A 75 6.47 4.61 -1.64
CA ILE A 75 5.52 5.66 -1.97
C ILE A 75 5.92 6.33 -3.28
N PHE A 76 4.99 6.44 -4.22
CA PHE A 76 5.20 7.09 -5.51
C PHE A 76 4.00 7.98 -5.90
N ILE A 77 4.18 8.81 -6.93
CA ILE A 77 3.11 9.61 -7.52
C ILE A 77 2.69 8.92 -8.83
N PRO A 78 1.42 8.50 -9.00
CA PRO A 78 0.97 7.84 -10.22
C PRO A 78 1.07 8.78 -11.43
N GLY A 79 1.34 8.22 -12.61
CA GLY A 79 1.57 8.96 -13.84
C GLY A 79 2.92 9.69 -13.89
N SER A 80 3.71 9.64 -12.80
CA SER A 80 5.08 10.12 -12.76
C SER A 80 6.02 9.00 -13.23
N SER A 81 5.82 8.53 -14.45
CA SER A 81 6.85 7.76 -15.15
C SER A 81 7.81 8.77 -15.78
N VAL A 82 8.99 8.92 -15.18
CA VAL A 82 10.18 9.44 -15.88
C VAL A 82 10.85 8.32 -16.65
#